data_AF-A0A6I6LES5-F1
#
_entry.id   AF-A0A6I6LES5-F1
#
_cell.length_a   1.000
_cell.length_b   1.000
_cell.length_c   1.000
_cell.angle_alpha   90.00
_cell.angle_beta   90.00
_cell.angle_gamma   90.00
#
_symmetry.space_group_name_H-M   'P 1'
#
loop_
_entity.id
_entity.type
_entity.pdbx_description
1 polymer ?
#
loop_
_entity_poly.entity_id
_entity_poly.type
_entity_poly.pdbx_seq_one_letter_code
_entity_poly.pdbx_strand_id
1 'polypeptide(L)'
;MVSIRCIIPLVILSSCQAPADYRYDGAESEPSKEMVETYKPAGGYVRTPEMAAKIAGIYGVEYYGQQTIDEQKPLLVSKAGTIWIVKGSFPDDPNLKGGVFEIRISAANGEVLGMIHGR
;
A
#
# COMPACT_ATOMS: atom_id res chain seq x y z
N MET A 1 -22.48 -19.49 57.03
CA MET A 1 -22.60 -18.61 55.84
C MET A 1 -21.19 -18.18 55.43
N VAL A 2 -20.54 -18.92 54.51
CA VAL A 2 -19.36 -18.43 53.78
C VAL A 2 -19.42 -19.04 52.39
N SER A 3 -19.83 -18.26 51.40
CA SER A 3 -19.81 -18.61 49.99
C SER A 3 -18.45 -18.18 49.44
N ILE A 4 -17.56 -19.13 49.19
CA ILE A 4 -16.26 -18.87 48.56
C ILE A 4 -16.51 -18.77 47.06
N ARG A 5 -16.58 -17.54 46.56
CA ARG A 5 -16.56 -17.27 45.12
C ARG A 5 -15.14 -17.42 44.61
N CYS A 6 -14.93 -18.41 43.75
CA CYS A 6 -13.71 -18.58 42.98
C CYS A 6 -13.64 -17.44 41.95
N ILE A 7 -12.89 -16.38 42.26
CA ILE A 7 -12.64 -15.27 41.34
C ILE A 7 -11.50 -15.69 40.43
N ILE A 8 -11.84 -16.06 39.20
CA ILE A 8 -10.88 -16.28 38.12
C ILE A 8 -10.27 -14.91 37.78
N PRO A 9 -8.95 -14.70 37.89
CA PRO A 9 -8.36 -13.44 37.49
C PRO A 9 -8.45 -13.33 35.97
N LEU A 10 -9.26 -12.38 35.51
CA LEU A 10 -9.33 -11.91 34.14
C LEU A 10 -7.97 -11.31 33.78
N VAL A 11 -7.14 -12.07 33.06
CA VAL A 11 -5.88 -11.57 32.50
C VAL A 11 -6.24 -10.60 31.39
N ILE A 12 -6.17 -9.30 31.70
CA ILE A 12 -6.33 -8.24 30.71
C ILE A 12 -5.08 -8.28 29.84
N LEU A 13 -5.21 -8.85 28.63
CA LEU A 13 -4.23 -8.70 27.57
C LEU A 13 -4.12 -7.21 27.25
N SER A 14 -3.17 -6.53 27.89
CA SER A 14 -2.77 -5.18 27.54
C SER A 14 -2.10 -5.24 26.18
N SER A 15 -2.91 -5.17 25.13
CA SER A 15 -2.47 -4.95 23.76
C SER A 15 -1.79 -3.58 23.72
N CYS A 16 -0.46 -3.57 23.78
CA CYS A 16 0.31 -2.41 23.40
C CYS A 16 0.03 -2.12 21.92
N GLN A 17 -0.87 -1.18 21.62
CA GLN A 17 -0.89 -0.56 20.30
C GLN A 17 0.42 0.21 20.17
N ALA A 18 1.30 -0.26 19.31
CA ALA A 18 2.50 0.48 18.96
C ALA A 18 2.10 1.89 18.50
N PRO A 19 2.83 2.94 18.90
CA PRO A 19 2.56 4.28 18.41
C PRO A 19 2.66 4.29 16.88
N ALA A 20 1.82 5.11 16.23
CA ALA A 20 1.84 5.24 14.78
C ALA A 20 3.22 5.70 14.30
N ASP A 21 3.72 5.12 13.18
CA ASP A 21 5.00 5.47 12.56
C ASP A 21 5.04 6.91 11.99
N TYR A 22 3.91 7.62 12.03
CA TYR A 22 3.79 8.98 11.54
C TYR A 22 2.94 9.84 12.49
N ARG A 23 3.24 11.14 12.52
CA ARG A 23 2.44 12.16 13.18
C ARG A 23 1.86 13.08 12.11
N TYR A 24 0.54 13.10 11.99
CA TYR A 24 -0.15 14.05 11.12
C TYR A 24 -0.47 15.32 11.92
N ASP A 25 0.12 16.45 11.52
CA ASP A 25 0.00 17.71 12.26
C ASP A 25 -1.16 18.60 11.81
N GLY A 26 -1.99 18.12 10.89
CA GLY A 26 -3.11 18.85 10.32
C GLY A 26 -2.84 19.37 8.91
N ALA A 27 -3.79 20.13 8.37
CA ALA A 27 -3.66 20.77 7.07
C ALA A 27 -2.70 21.96 7.20
N GLU A 28 -1.44 21.75 6.83
CA GLU A 28 -0.43 22.80 6.83
C GLU A 28 -0.91 23.99 5.97
N SER A 29 -0.90 25.18 6.56
CA SER A 29 -1.25 26.44 5.89
C SER A 29 -0.06 27.07 5.16
N GLU A 30 1.11 26.45 5.20
CA GLU A 30 2.30 26.97 4.53
C GLU A 30 2.11 26.79 3.01
N PRO A 31 2.06 27.87 2.23
CA PRO A 31 1.99 27.76 0.78
C PRO A 31 3.21 26.98 0.31
N SER A 32 3.00 25.99 -0.57
CA SER A 32 4.10 25.22 -1.15
C SER A 32 5.09 26.18 -1.79
N LYS A 33 6.21 26.45 -1.11
CA LYS A 33 7.25 27.31 -1.66
C LYS A 33 7.78 26.61 -2.91
N GLU A 34 7.88 27.34 -4.01
CA GLU A 34 8.43 26.81 -5.26
C GLU A 34 9.76 26.10 -4.96
N MET A 35 9.78 24.79 -5.17
CA MET A 35 10.95 23.98 -4.89
C MET A 35 11.88 24.05 -6.09
N VAL A 36 13.11 24.51 -5.88
CA VAL A 36 14.18 24.32 -6.87
C VAL A 36 14.66 22.88 -6.73
N GLU A 37 14.37 22.04 -7.72
CA GLU A 37 14.88 20.66 -7.76
C GLU A 37 16.42 20.70 -7.82
N THR A 38 17.09 20.28 -6.74
CA THR A 38 18.56 20.22 -6.68
C THR A 38 19.11 18.85 -7.05
N TYR A 39 18.26 17.82 -7.03
CA TYR A 39 18.66 16.44 -7.32
C TYR A 39 17.54 15.68 -8.02
N LYS A 40 17.85 15.20 -9.23
CA LYS A 40 17.00 14.28 -9.99
C LYS A 40 17.76 12.99 -10.27
N PRO A 41 17.34 11.84 -9.71
CA PRO A 41 18.02 10.59 -9.95
C PRO A 41 17.98 10.19 -11.43
N ALA A 42 19.06 9.60 -11.92
CA ALA A 42 19.06 8.92 -13.22
C ALA A 42 18.00 7.79 -13.19
N GLY A 43 17.07 7.83 -14.14
CA GLY A 43 15.93 6.90 -14.20
C GLY A 43 14.67 7.36 -13.46
N GLY A 44 14.68 8.55 -12.84
CA GLY A 44 13.53 9.15 -12.13
C GLY A 44 13.48 8.78 -10.65
N TYR A 45 12.47 9.25 -9.90
CA TYR A 45 12.38 8.96 -8.47
C TYR A 45 11.92 7.53 -8.16
N VAL A 46 11.17 6.86 -9.05
CA VAL A 46 10.80 5.44 -8.90
C VAL A 46 11.71 4.59 -9.78
N ARG A 47 12.81 4.11 -9.20
CA ARG A 47 13.95 3.56 -9.97
C ARG A 47 13.88 2.06 -10.20
N THR A 48 13.25 1.31 -9.32
CA THR A 48 13.30 -0.15 -9.33
C THR A 48 11.90 -0.79 -9.36
N PRO A 49 11.77 -2.02 -9.88
CA PRO A 49 10.51 -2.76 -9.84
C PRO A 49 9.97 -2.92 -8.42
N GLU A 50 10.84 -3.16 -7.44
CA GLU A 50 10.45 -3.33 -6.03
C GLU A 50 9.89 -2.04 -5.45
N MET A 51 10.44 -0.89 -5.82
CA MET A 51 9.92 0.40 -5.40
C MET A 51 8.53 0.66 -6.00
N ALA A 52 8.34 0.36 -7.29
CA ALA A 52 7.04 0.46 -7.94
C ALA A 52 6.01 -0.48 -7.28
N ALA A 53 6.39 -1.72 -6.98
CA ALA A 53 5.53 -2.69 -6.27
C ALA A 53 5.11 -2.19 -4.88
N LYS A 54 6.04 -1.61 -4.11
CA LYS A 54 5.75 -1.04 -2.79
C LYS A 54 4.77 0.12 -2.87
N ILE A 55 4.99 1.06 -3.80
CA ILE A 55 4.09 2.20 -4.00
C ILE A 55 2.70 1.69 -4.40
N ALA A 56 2.60 0.82 -5.41
CA ALA A 56 1.34 0.23 -5.81
C ALA A 56 0.65 -0.53 -4.68
N GLY A 57 1.41 -1.23 -3.83
CA GLY A 57 0.90 -1.92 -2.64
C GLY A 57 0.27 -0.98 -1.62
N ILE A 58 0.86 0.19 -1.36
CA ILE A 58 0.28 1.21 -0.45
C ILE A 58 -1.12 1.61 -0.92
N TYR A 59 -1.23 2.00 -2.20
CA TYR A 59 -2.52 2.37 -2.78
C TYR A 59 -3.48 1.17 -2.85
N GLY A 60 -3.00 -0.01 -3.24
CA GLY A 60 -3.83 -1.21 -3.30
C GLY A 60 -4.45 -1.55 -1.94
N VAL A 61 -3.67 -1.49 -0.87
CA VAL A 61 -4.15 -1.77 0.50
C VAL A 61 -5.16 -0.72 0.95
N GLU A 62 -4.90 0.56 0.66
CA GLU A 62 -5.81 1.66 1.02
C GLU A 62 -7.19 1.50 0.36
N TYR A 63 -7.24 1.14 -0.92
CA TYR A 63 -8.51 1.10 -1.66
C TYR A 63 -9.21 -0.27 -1.67
N TYR A 64 -8.46 -1.37 -1.58
CA TYR A 64 -9.01 -2.73 -1.71
C TYR A 64 -8.82 -3.59 -0.46
N GLY A 65 -8.04 -3.13 0.53
CA GLY A 65 -7.79 -3.84 1.77
C GLY A 65 -6.60 -4.81 1.69
N GLN A 66 -5.99 -5.06 2.85
CA GLN A 66 -4.77 -5.87 2.97
C GLN A 66 -4.94 -7.30 2.44
N GLN A 67 -6.04 -7.97 2.82
CA GLN A 67 -6.31 -9.36 2.43
C GLN A 67 -6.38 -9.50 0.90
N THR A 68 -7.12 -8.62 0.22
CA THR A 68 -7.28 -8.67 -1.24
C THR A 68 -5.95 -8.49 -1.96
N ILE A 69 -5.08 -7.61 -1.47
CA ILE A 69 -3.75 -7.42 -2.07
C ILE A 69 -2.83 -8.61 -1.80
N ASP A 70 -2.93 -9.24 -0.62
CA ASP A 70 -2.14 -10.44 -0.30
C ASP A 70 -2.52 -11.64 -1.15
N GLU A 71 -3.82 -11.83 -1.45
CA GLU A 71 -4.31 -12.87 -2.36
C GLU A 71 -3.85 -12.66 -3.81
N GLN A 72 -3.55 -11.42 -4.19
CA GLN A 72 -3.06 -11.06 -5.52
C GLN A 72 -1.52 -11.04 -5.61
N LYS A 73 -0.81 -11.55 -4.60
CA LYS A 73 0.65 -11.72 -4.67
C LYS A 73 1.02 -13.05 -5.36
N PRO A 74 2.18 -13.11 -6.06
CA PRO A 74 3.16 -12.04 -6.24
C PRO A 74 2.69 -10.95 -7.22
N LEU A 75 2.96 -9.69 -6.88
CA LEU A 75 2.64 -8.58 -7.78
C LEU A 75 3.54 -8.64 -9.03
N LEU A 76 2.93 -8.49 -10.19
CA LEU A 76 3.60 -8.50 -11.49
C LEU A 76 3.99 -7.06 -11.85
N VAL A 77 5.28 -6.81 -12.04
CA VAL A 77 5.82 -5.47 -12.34
C VAL A 77 6.47 -5.46 -13.72
N SER A 78 6.08 -4.49 -14.53
CA SER A 78 6.67 -4.24 -15.85
C SER A 78 6.86 -2.74 -16.09
N LYS A 79 7.67 -2.39 -17.09
CA LYS A 79 7.96 -0.99 -17.44
C LYS A 79 7.67 -0.75 -18.93
N ALA A 80 6.86 0.27 -19.21
CA ALA A 80 6.58 0.75 -20.55
C ALA A 80 7.08 2.20 -20.67
N GLY A 81 8.26 2.37 -21.28
CA GLY A 81 8.93 3.67 -21.35
C GLY A 81 9.24 4.24 -19.96
N THR A 82 8.61 5.37 -19.62
CA THR A 82 8.74 6.04 -18.32
C THR A 82 7.64 5.67 -17.33
N ILE A 83 6.81 4.66 -17.63
CA ILE A 83 5.68 4.24 -16.79
C ILE A 83 5.96 2.86 -16.23
N TRP A 84 5.86 2.74 -14.91
CA TRP A 84 5.75 1.45 -14.23
C TRP A 84 4.29 0.99 -14.24
N ILE A 85 4.08 -0.28 -14.57
CA ILE A 85 2.78 -0.93 -14.55
C ILE A 85 2.88 -2.09 -13.56
N VAL A 86 2.10 -2.01 -12.48
CA VAL A 86 2.04 -3.03 -11.43
C VAL A 86 0.65 -3.66 -11.45
N LYS A 87 0.59 -4.99 -11.49
CA LYS A 87 -0.66 -5.76 -11.48
C LYS A 87 -0.65 -6.79 -10.36
N GLY A 88 -1.84 -7.11 -9.84
CA GLY A 88 -2.03 -8.35 -9.09
C GLY A 88 -1.84 -9.58 -9.97
N SER A 89 -1.47 -10.71 -9.36
CA SER A 89 -1.57 -12.03 -9.99
C SER A 89 -2.96 -12.62 -9.73
N PHE A 90 -3.48 -13.36 -10.71
CA PHE A 90 -4.68 -14.18 -10.56
C PHE A 90 -4.31 -15.63 -10.88
N PRO A 91 -4.85 -16.62 -10.16
CA PRO A 91 -4.62 -18.01 -10.54
C PRO A 91 -5.15 -18.27 -11.95
N ASP A 92 -4.40 -19.02 -12.75
CA ASP A 92 -4.84 -19.50 -14.08
C ASP A 92 -5.88 -20.63 -13.92
N ASP A 93 -6.99 -20.36 -13.24
CA ASP A 93 -8.14 -21.27 -13.13
C ASP A 93 -9.32 -20.67 -13.91
N PRO A 94 -9.76 -21.31 -15.00
CA PRO A 94 -10.87 -20.82 -15.82
C PRO A 94 -12.23 -20.78 -15.08
N ASN A 95 -12.34 -21.42 -13.92
CA ASN A 95 -13.55 -21.38 -13.09
C ASN A 95 -13.57 -20.20 -12.12
N LEU A 96 -12.43 -19.57 -11.86
CA LEU A 96 -12.35 -18.38 -11.04
C LEU A 96 -12.79 -17.16 -11.86
N LYS A 97 -13.77 -16.43 -11.34
CA LYS A 97 -14.23 -15.17 -11.90
C LYS A 97 -13.71 -14.02 -11.05
N GLY A 98 -13.22 -12.98 -11.70
CA GLY A 98 -12.66 -11.81 -11.03
C GLY A 98 -11.63 -11.13 -11.92
N GLY A 99 -11.17 -9.97 -11.48
CA GLY A 99 -9.99 -9.35 -12.03
C GLY A 99 -9.03 -8.89 -10.95
N VAL A 100 -7.89 -8.37 -11.39
CA VAL A 100 -6.80 -7.90 -10.53
C VAL A 100 -6.72 -6.38 -10.56
N PHE A 101 -6.12 -5.80 -9.53
CA PHE A 101 -5.77 -4.39 -9.58
C PHE A 101 -4.62 -4.17 -10.57
N GLU A 102 -4.63 -3.02 -11.24
CA GLU A 102 -3.50 -2.49 -11.99
C GLU A 102 -3.32 -1.01 -11.60
N ILE A 103 -2.08 -0.64 -11.26
CA ILE A 103 -1.69 0.74 -10.97
C ILE A 103 -0.55 1.14 -11.91
N ARG A 104 -0.67 2.34 -12.47
CA ARG A 104 0.35 2.94 -13.33
C ARG A 104 1.03 4.09 -12.60
N ILE A 105 2.36 4.07 -12.58
CA ILE A 105 3.18 5.02 -11.81
C ILE A 105 4.21 5.64 -12.74
N SER A 106 4.31 6.96 -12.76
CA SER A 106 5.39 7.65 -13.44
C SER A 106 6.73 7.34 -12.77
N ALA A 107 7.68 6.79 -13.53
CA ALA A 107 9.04 6.59 -13.05
C ALA A 107 9.71 7.92 -12.71
N ALA A 108 9.33 9.01 -13.41
CA ALA A 108 9.98 10.31 -13.32
C ALA A 108 9.71 11.01 -11.99
N ASN A 109 8.45 11.12 -11.58
CA ASN A 109 7.97 11.90 -10.43
C ASN A 109 7.27 11.05 -9.33
N GLY A 110 7.00 9.76 -9.58
CA GLY A 110 6.27 8.90 -8.65
C GLY A 110 4.75 9.11 -8.63
N GLU A 111 4.24 9.95 -9.53
CA GLU A 111 2.80 10.20 -9.68
C GLU A 111 2.06 8.91 -10.05
N VAL A 112 0.95 8.64 -9.36
CA VAL A 112 -0.01 7.61 -9.78
C VAL A 112 -0.82 8.17 -10.95
N LEU A 113 -0.58 7.62 -12.13
CA LEU A 113 -1.21 8.05 -13.39
C LEU A 113 -2.60 7.45 -13.58
N GLY A 114 -2.90 6.36 -12.86
CA GLY A 114 -4.21 5.73 -12.92
C GLY A 114 -4.23 4.38 -12.20
N MET A 115 -5.45 3.98 -11.82
CA MET A 115 -5.74 2.72 -11.16
C MET A 115 -7.00 2.11 -11.76
N ILE A 116 -6.97 0.81 -12.01
CA ILE A 116 -8.14 0.02 -12.40
C ILE A 116 -8.17 -1.27 -11.57
N HIS A 117 -9.35 -1.86 -11.39
CA HIS A 117 -9.50 -3.21 -10.88
C HIS A 117 -10.39 -3.98 -11.85
N GLY A 118 -9.88 -5.08 -12.42
CA GLY A 118 -10.68 -5.92 -13.30
C GLY A 118 -11.89 -6.50 -12.54
N ARG A 119 -12.95 -6.81 -13.28
CA ARG A 119 -14.17 -7.47 -12.77
C ARG A 119 -14.18 -8.94 -13.14
#